data_AF-A0A1H0EWA7-F1
#
_entry.id   AF-A0A1H0EWA7-F1
#
_cell.length_a   1.000
_cell.length_b   1.000
_cell.length_c   1.000
_cell.angle_alpha   90.00
_cell.angle_beta   90.00
_cell.angle_gamma   90.00
#
_symmetry.space_group_name_H-M   'P 1'
#
loop_
_entity.id
_entity.type
_entity.pdbx_description
1 polymer ?
#
loop_
_entity_poly.entity_id
_entity_poly.type
_entity_poly.pdbx_seq_one_letter_code
_entity_poly.pdbx_strand_id
1 'polypeptide(L)'
;MNNNSYNIVVHVVNLILLGAIGVLAFFSVVNISPVQDPIGDIFTFGLLGFLLVMWAVNYWFQYKKQKWSLPIAGTILYVVIALFVMGVVMPFLRHIIEA
;
A
#
# COMPACT_ATOMS: atom_id res chain seq x y z
N MET A 1 -8.03 -22.65 -18.07
CA MET A 1 -8.82 -21.67 -17.28
C MET A 1 -9.19 -20.52 -18.18
N ASN A 2 -10.41 -20.00 -18.10
CA ASN A 2 -10.84 -18.86 -18.90
C ASN A 2 -10.02 -17.61 -18.49
N ASN A 3 -9.24 -17.06 -19.41
CA ASN A 3 -8.42 -15.87 -19.17
C ASN A 3 -9.26 -14.66 -18.73
N ASN A 4 -10.55 -14.61 -19.10
CA ASN A 4 -11.47 -13.56 -18.64
C ASN A 4 -11.69 -13.62 -17.12
N SER A 5 -11.89 -14.82 -16.56
CA SER A 5 -12.13 -14.98 -15.12
C SER A 5 -10.92 -14.54 -14.30
N TYR A 6 -9.71 -14.87 -14.75
CA TYR A 6 -8.49 -14.40 -14.09
C TYR A 6 -8.35 -12.88 -14.15
N ASN A 7 -8.53 -12.29 -15.34
CA ASN A 7 -8.39 -10.84 -15.50
C ASN A 7 -9.40 -10.07 -14.63
N ILE A 8 -10.67 -10.50 -14.59
CA ILE A 8 -11.69 -9.91 -13.71
C ILE A 8 -11.22 -9.93 -12.25
N VAL A 9 -10.75 -11.09 -11.75
CA VAL A 9 -10.29 -11.22 -10.36
C VAL A 9 -9.11 -10.29 -10.09
N VAL A 10 -8.12 -10.23 -10.98
CA VAL A 10 -6.97 -9.33 -10.84
C VAL A 10 -7.43 -7.87 -10.77
N HIS A 11 -8.31 -7.43 -11.67
CA HIS A 11 -8.81 -6.05 -11.66
C HIS A 11 -9.58 -5.73 -10.38
N VAL A 12 -10.48 -6.61 -9.94
CA VAL A 12 -11.29 -6.41 -8.74
C VAL A 12 -10.39 -6.34 -7.49
N VAL A 13 -9.45 -7.27 -7.33
CA VAL A 13 -8.52 -7.27 -6.19
C VAL A 13 -7.68 -6.00 -6.18
N ASN A 14 -7.14 -5.58 -7.33
CA ASN A 14 -6.32 -4.37 -7.38
C ASN A 14 -7.13 -3.09 -7.21
N LEU A 15 -8.41 -3.06 -7.61
CA LEU A 15 -9.33 -1.94 -7.32
C LEU A 15 -9.64 -1.85 -5.83
N ILE A 16 -9.86 -2.98 -5.15
CA ILE A 16 -10.07 -3.00 -3.69
C ILE A 16 -8.82 -2.48 -2.97
N LEU A 17 -7.63 -2.95 -3.36
CA LEU A 17 -6.36 -2.47 -2.81
C LEU A 17 -6.18 -0.96 -3.06
N LEU A 18 -6.45 -0.49 -4.27
CA LEU A 18 -6.35 0.93 -4.60
C LEU A 18 -7.36 1.76 -3.79
N GLY A 19 -8.59 1.26 -3.60
CA GLY A 19 -9.60 1.87 -2.73
C GLY A 19 -9.13 1.97 -1.29
N ALA A 20 -8.49 0.94 -0.74
CA ALA A 20 -7.92 0.97 0.60
C ALA A 20 -6.80 2.01 0.73
N ILE A 21 -5.91 2.13 -0.25
CA ILE A 21 -4.89 3.20 -0.30
C ILE A 21 -5.57 4.57 -0.34
N GLY A 22 -6.63 4.73 -1.13
CA GLY A 22 -7.41 5.96 -1.21
C GLY A 22 -8.06 6.35 0.11
N VAL A 23 -8.60 5.38 0.86
CA VAL A 23 -9.14 5.60 2.21
C VAL A 23 -8.05 6.07 3.17
N LEU A 24 -6.87 5.41 3.16
CA LEU A 24 -5.73 5.83 3.97
C LEU A 24 -5.28 7.26 3.63
N ALA A 25 -5.18 7.57 2.34
CA ALA A 25 -4.83 8.91 1.87
C ALA A 25 -5.86 9.96 2.30
N PHE A 26 -7.16 9.66 2.20
CA PHE A 26 -8.21 10.55 2.65
C PHE A 26 -8.06 10.87 4.14
N PHE A 27 -7.95 9.84 4.99
CA PHE A 27 -7.79 10.03 6.44
C PHE A 27 -6.50 10.75 6.82
N SER A 28 -5.40 10.57 6.08
CA SER A 28 -4.17 11.33 6.31
C SER A 28 -4.32 12.83 6.05
N VAL A 29 -5.22 13.23 5.15
CA VAL A 29 -5.45 14.65 4.82
C VAL A 29 -6.51 15.27 5.72
N VAL A 30 -7.56 14.55 6.09
CA VAL A 30 -8.65 15.11 6.93
C VAL A 30 -8.35 15.08 8.43
N ASN A 31 -7.38 14.29 8.88
CA ASN A 31 -6.95 14.27 10.28
C ASN A 31 -5.98 15.42 10.59
N ILE A 32 -6.48 16.65 10.46
CA ILE A 32 -5.72 17.88 10.73
C ILE A 32 -5.74 18.10 12.25
N SER A 33 -4.77 17.53 12.95
CA SER A 33 -4.45 17.98 14.31
C SER A 33 -3.94 19.43 14.24
N PRO A 34 -4.34 20.34 15.16
CA PRO A 34 -3.81 21.71 15.20
C PRO A 34 -2.31 21.75 15.50
N VAL A 35 -1.72 20.64 15.95
CA VAL A 35 -0.28 20.44 16.08
C VAL A 35 0.24 19.87 14.77
N GLN A 36 0.93 20.70 13.99
CA GLN A 36 1.66 20.25 12.81
C GLN A 36 2.87 19.41 13.25
N ASP A 37 2.98 18.19 12.71
CA ASP A 37 4.14 17.31 12.88
C ASP A 37 4.78 17.12 11.48
N PRO A 38 5.67 18.04 11.06
CA PRO A 38 6.24 18.02 9.70
C PRO A 38 6.97 16.72 9.37
N ILE A 39 7.54 16.07 10.39
CA ILE A 39 8.25 14.80 10.24
C ILE A 39 7.23 13.69 9.99
N GLY A 40 6.17 13.62 10.81
CA GLY A 40 5.07 12.68 10.63
C GLY A 40 4.37 12.83 9.27
N ASP A 41 4.19 14.07 8.80
CA ASP A 41 3.55 14.37 7.51
C ASP A 41 4.38 13.86 6.32
N ILE A 42 5.71 14.08 6.35
CA ILE A 42 6.63 13.58 5.32
C ILE A 42 6.63 12.05 5.29
N PHE A 43 6.65 11.40 6.46
CA PHE A 43 6.58 9.94 6.54
C PHE A 43 5.26 9.39 6.00
N THR A 44 4.14 10.04 6.32
CA THR A 44 2.82 9.64 5.82
C THR A 44 2.73 9.77 4.31
N PHE A 45 3.22 10.87 3.75
CA PHE A 45 3.28 11.05 2.29
C PHE A 45 4.20 10.01 1.62
N GLY A 46 5.38 9.76 2.21
CA GLY A 46 6.33 8.73 1.74
C GLY A 46 5.74 7.32 1.76
N LEU A 47 4.99 6.98 2.82
CA LEU A 47 4.27 5.72 2.95
C LEU A 47 3.23 5.55 1.84
N LEU A 48 2.40 6.57 1.59
CA LEU A 48 1.38 6.52 0.54
C LEU A 48 2.00 6.35 -0.84
N GLY A 49 3.09 7.08 -1.12
CA GLY A 49 3.85 6.93 -2.36
C GLY A 49 4.42 5.51 -2.52
N PHE A 50 5.04 4.98 -1.47
CA PHE A 50 5.55 3.61 -1.45
C PHE A 50 4.46 2.56 -1.69
N LEU A 51 3.31 2.69 -1.02
CA LEU A 51 2.15 1.82 -1.17
C LEU A 51 1.60 1.85 -2.60
N LEU A 52 1.54 3.02 -3.24
CA LEU A 52 1.13 3.17 -4.65
C LEU A 52 2.10 2.49 -5.61
N VAL A 53 3.41 2.67 -5.43
CA VAL A 53 4.44 2.04 -6.27
C VAL A 53 4.39 0.52 -6.15
N MET A 54 4.32 0.00 -4.92
CA MET A 54 4.21 -1.43 -4.67
C MET A 54 2.93 -2.03 -5.28
N TRP A 55 1.82 -1.30 -5.19
CA TRP A 55 0.56 -1.70 -5.83
C TRP A 55 0.70 -1.80 -7.35
N ALA A 56 1.28 -0.78 -7.99
CA ALA A 56 1.47 -0.75 -9.44
C ALA A 56 2.36 -1.90 -9.92
N VAL A 57 3.47 -2.16 -9.22
CA VAL A 57 4.39 -3.28 -9.53
C VAL A 57 3.69 -4.63 -9.36
N ASN A 58 2.95 -4.81 -8.27
CA ASN A 58 2.21 -6.05 -8.00
C ASN A 58 1.16 -6.32 -9.10
N TYR A 59 0.36 -5.31 -9.43
CA TYR A 59 -0.67 -5.40 -10.46
C TYR A 59 -0.07 -5.71 -11.84
N TRP A 60 0.99 -5.00 -12.22
CA TRP A 60 1.73 -5.25 -13.46
C TRP A 60 2.21 -6.70 -13.55
N PHE A 61 2.78 -7.24 -12.47
CA PHE A 61 3.28 -8.60 -12.42
C PHE A 61 2.15 -9.63 -12.54
N GLN A 62 1.04 -9.42 -11.84
CA GLN A 62 -0.16 -10.27 -11.93
C GLN A 62 -0.73 -10.29 -13.35
N TYR A 63 -0.81 -9.13 -14.00
CA TYR A 63 -1.31 -9.02 -15.37
C TYR A 63 -0.40 -9.73 -16.38
N LYS A 64 0.92 -9.58 -16.26
CA LYS A 64 1.89 -10.17 -17.20
C LYS A 64 2.03 -11.68 -17.06
N LYS A 65 1.95 -12.22 -15.85
CA LYS A 65 2.26 -13.64 -15.58
C LYS A 65 1.04 -14.55 -15.53
N GLN A 66 -0.15 -14.01 -15.29
CA GLN A 66 -1.43 -14.74 -15.32
C GLN A 66 -1.50 -16.01 -14.46
N LYS A 67 -0.85 -16.03 -13.29
CA LYS A 67 -0.87 -17.16 -12.36
C LYS A 67 -1.72 -16.83 -11.13
N TRP A 68 -2.61 -17.74 -10.74
CA TRP A 68 -3.49 -17.56 -9.57
C TRP A 68 -2.77 -17.46 -8.23
N SER A 69 -1.53 -17.94 -8.15
CA SER A 69 -0.70 -17.72 -6.96
C SER A 69 -0.28 -16.26 -6.78
N LEU A 70 -0.26 -15.45 -7.85
CA LEU A 70 0.25 -14.07 -7.79
C LEU A 70 -0.72 -13.08 -7.16
N PRO A 71 -2.03 -13.10 -7.46
CA PRO A 71 -3.00 -12.29 -6.74
C PRO A 71 -2.99 -12.56 -5.22
N ILE A 72 -2.86 -13.83 -4.84
CA ILE A 72 -2.90 -14.26 -3.44
C ILE A 72 -1.60 -13.87 -2.73
N ALA A 73 -0.45 -14.35 -3.23
CA ALA A 73 0.85 -14.09 -2.62
C ALA A 73 1.22 -12.60 -2.67
N GLY A 74 0.90 -11.93 -3.79
CA GLY A 74 1.16 -10.50 -3.96
C GLY A 74 0.35 -9.64 -2.98
N THR A 75 -0.92 -9.97 -2.76
CA THR A 75 -1.75 -9.27 -1.78
C THR A 75 -1.28 -9.51 -0.35
N ILE A 76 -0.98 -10.75 0.02
CA ILE A 76 -0.45 -11.07 1.36
C ILE A 76 0.88 -10.34 1.60
N LEU A 77 1.80 -10.42 0.64
CA LEU A 77 3.09 -9.75 0.73
C LEU A 77 2.91 -8.22 0.85
N TYR A 78 2.00 -7.64 0.08
CA TYR A 78 1.68 -6.22 0.15
C TYR A 78 1.20 -5.80 1.55
N VAL A 79 0.24 -6.54 2.13
CA VAL A 79 -0.28 -6.26 3.47
C VAL A 79 0.81 -6.43 4.53
N VAL A 80 1.61 -7.50 4.47
CA VAL A 80 2.70 -7.74 5.41
C VAL A 80 3.74 -6.62 5.36
N ILE A 81 4.16 -6.20 4.16
CA ILE A 81 5.10 -5.09 3.99
C ILE A 81 4.49 -3.79 4.52
N ALA A 82 3.23 -3.49 4.20
CA ALA A 82 2.55 -2.30 4.69
C ALA A 82 2.51 -2.26 6.23
N LEU A 83 2.12 -3.37 6.87
CA LEU A 83 2.10 -3.49 8.33
C LEU A 83 3.50 -3.39 8.94
N PHE A 84 4.52 -3.99 8.31
CA PHE A 84 5.90 -3.89 8.78
C PHE A 84 6.44 -2.46 8.70
N VAL A 85 6.19 -1.76 7.58
CA VAL A 85 6.61 -0.37 7.42
C VAL A 85 5.90 0.53 8.44
N MET A 86 4.59 0.35 8.63
CA MET A 86 3.81 1.13 9.59
C MET A 86 4.13 0.83 11.05
N GLY A 87 4.30 -0.44 11.41
CA GLY A 87 4.46 -0.86 12.80
C GLY A 87 5.91 -0.88 13.30
N VAL A 88 6.90 -0.97 12.40
CA VAL A 88 8.32 -1.14 12.77
C VAL A 88 9.18 -0.03 12.18
N VAL A 89 9.16 0.15 10.87
CA VAL A 89 10.11 1.05 10.18
C VAL A 89 9.84 2.52 10.54
N MET A 90 8.59 2.99 10.43
CA MET A 90 8.26 4.38 10.72
C MET A 90 8.54 4.76 12.18
N PRO A 91 8.10 3.98 13.20
CA PRO A 91 8.42 4.29 14.60
C PRO A 91 9.93 4.31 14.87
N PHE A 92 10.69 3.37 14.29
CA PHE A 92 12.13 3.32 14.43
C PHE A 92 12.83 4.54 13.83
N LEU A 93 12.46 4.93 12.61
CA LEU A 93 13.03 6.12 11.95
C LEU A 93 12.69 7.40 12.71
N ARG A 94 11.46 7.52 13.21
CA ARG A 94 11.04 8.64 14.05
C ARG A 94 11.90 8.73 15.31
N HIS A 95 12.11 7.60 16.00
CA HIS A 95 12.95 7.57 17.19
C HIS A 95 14.39 8.03 16.93
N ILE A 96 15.00 7.65 15.79
CA ILE A 96 16.35 8.10 15.43
C ILE A 96 16.42 9.61 15.14
N ILE A 97 15.39 10.16 14.49
CA ILE A 97 15.38 11.59 14.12
C ILE A 97 15.10 12.47 15.35
N GLU A 98 14.32 11.98 16.30
CA GLU A 98 13.96 12.70 17.53
C GLU A 98 14.96 12.50 18.69
N ALA A 99 15.92 11.57 18.56
CA ALA A 99 16.99 11.30 19.53
C ALA A 99 18.21 12.23 19.35
#